data_AF-A0A1W6MHG5-F1
#
_entry.id   AF-A0A1W6MHG5-F1
#
_cell.length_a   1.000
_cell.length_b   1.000
_cell.length_c   1.000
_cell.angle_alpha   90.00
_cell.angle_beta   90.00
_cell.angle_gamma   90.00
#
_symmetry.space_group_name_H-M   'P 1'
#
loop_
_entity.id
_entity.type
_entity.pdbx_description
1 polymer ?
#
loop_
_entity_poly.entity_id
_entity_poly.type
_entity_poly.pdbx_seq_one_letter_code
_entity_poly.pdbx_strand_id
1 'polypeptide(L)'
;MLPLAFAAIYKVKNIYKPIFWLGITAYLAIEFLSNFYNCANHHFVLLYLCLATTIALAYKLDFDKILNYNARWILGVVFLFAALHKILSAEFIDGSYLGFTTVLGGFAKPLHIFDSYDLFVNENAAVYNKINESVPRENNQGIFNTPFDQFINFIKSFTWVTIAAEVFVAALFAFKPSRVSHMFMLLFLATLVFTRSETGFASILCLLGMASCNDKFENYKLFYLIAFVICLTASFTKFGYI
;
A
#
# COMPACT_ATOMS: atom_id res chain seq x y z
N MET A 1 -13.22 2.16 -6.60
CA MET A 1 -12.60 1.31 -7.66
C MET A 1 -13.60 0.44 -8.43
N LEU A 2 -14.61 -0.17 -7.78
CA LEU A 2 -15.67 -0.95 -8.45
C LEU A 2 -16.36 -0.25 -9.65
N PRO A 3 -16.77 1.03 -9.57
CA PRO A 3 -17.42 1.69 -10.69
C PRO A 3 -16.53 1.79 -11.93
N LEU A 4 -15.21 1.93 -11.74
CA LEU A 4 -14.22 1.98 -12.81
C LEU A 4 -13.99 0.61 -13.44
N ALA A 5 -13.90 -0.45 -12.62
CA ALA A 5 -13.80 -1.83 -13.10
C ALA A 5 -15.07 -2.26 -13.87
N PHE A 6 -16.25 -1.92 -13.35
CA PHE A 6 -17.53 -2.16 -14.03
C PHE A 6 -17.68 -1.34 -15.31
N ALA A 7 -17.29 -0.07 -15.32
CA ALA A 7 -17.37 0.76 -16.52
C ALA A 7 -16.45 0.26 -17.65
N ALA A 8 -15.29 -0.32 -17.29
CA ALA A 8 -14.41 -1.01 -18.24
C ALA A 8 -15.06 -2.26 -18.86
N ILE A 9 -15.74 -3.07 -18.04
CA ILE A 9 -16.44 -4.28 -18.49
C ILE A 9 -17.61 -3.94 -19.43
N TYR A 10 -18.38 -2.88 -19.13
CA TYR A 10 -19.55 -2.49 -19.93
C TYR A 10 -19.22 -1.67 -21.20
N LYS A 11 -17.95 -1.59 -21.61
CA LYS A 11 -17.49 -0.78 -22.77
C LYS A 11 -18.09 0.63 -22.75
N VAL A 12 -18.17 1.25 -21.58
CA VAL A 12 -18.73 2.59 -21.44
C VAL A 12 -17.80 3.53 -22.21
N LYS A 13 -18.18 3.92 -23.44
CA LYS A 13 -17.34 4.73 -24.35
C LYS A 13 -16.77 5.99 -23.68
N ASN A 14 -17.43 6.48 -22.63
CA ASN A 14 -17.01 7.65 -21.88
C ASN A 14 -15.75 7.44 -21.02
N ILE A 15 -15.39 6.20 -20.62
CA ILE A 15 -14.15 5.97 -19.84
C ILE A 15 -12.88 6.24 -20.64
N TYR A 16 -12.98 6.24 -21.98
CA TYR A 16 -11.86 6.57 -22.86
C TYR A 16 -11.79 8.07 -23.17
N LYS A 17 -12.64 8.89 -22.56
CA LYS A 17 -12.60 10.35 -22.70
C LYS A 17 -11.82 10.97 -21.55
N PRO A 18 -10.88 11.90 -21.81
CA PRO A 18 -10.13 12.61 -20.77
C PRO A 18 -11.04 13.29 -19.74
N ILE A 19 -12.14 13.88 -20.20
CA ILE A 19 -13.08 14.62 -19.34
C ILE A 19 -13.68 13.77 -18.22
N PHE A 20 -13.88 12.47 -18.47
CA PHE A 20 -14.38 11.54 -17.45
C PHE A 20 -13.36 11.40 -16.31
N TRP A 21 -12.10 11.15 -16.65
CA TRP A 21 -11.02 11.03 -15.68
C TRP A 21 -10.68 12.36 -15.00
N LEU A 22 -10.83 13.49 -15.70
CA LEU A 22 -10.72 14.81 -15.10
C LEU A 22 -11.80 15.03 -14.04
N GLY A 23 -13.04 14.62 -14.32
CA GLY A 23 -14.14 14.65 -13.34
C GLY A 23 -13.84 13.82 -12.10
N ILE A 24 -13.32 12.60 -12.27
CA ILE A 24 -12.89 11.76 -11.15
C ILE A 24 -11.73 12.40 -10.37
N THR A 25 -10.74 12.97 -11.08
CA THR A 25 -9.60 13.65 -10.47
C THR A 25 -10.06 14.84 -9.64
N ALA A 26 -10.99 15.66 -10.17
CA ALA A 26 -11.55 16.80 -9.46
C ALA A 26 -12.35 16.37 -8.22
N TYR A 27 -13.17 15.32 -8.34
CA TYR A 27 -13.90 14.74 -7.20
C TYR A 27 -12.95 14.26 -6.10
N LEU A 28 -11.95 13.45 -6.46
CA LEU A 28 -10.94 12.95 -5.51
C LEU A 28 -10.15 14.10 -4.87
N ALA A 29 -9.84 15.16 -5.64
CA ALA A 29 -9.16 16.34 -5.10
C ALA A 29 -10.02 17.09 -4.07
N ILE A 30 -11.33 17.21 -4.30
CA ILE A 30 -12.25 17.83 -3.34
C ILE A 30 -12.35 16.99 -2.07
N GLU A 31 -12.56 15.67 -2.20
CA GLU A 31 -12.60 14.74 -1.08
C GLU A 31 -11.30 14.80 -0.26
N PHE A 32 -10.16 14.81 -0.97
CA PHE A 32 -8.84 14.92 -0.40
C PHE A 32 -8.65 16.22 0.40
N LEU A 33 -8.96 17.37 -0.18
CA LEU A 33 -8.83 18.67 0.51
C LEU A 33 -9.77 18.78 1.71
N SER A 34 -10.93 18.13 1.65
CA SER A 34 -11.90 18.13 2.75
C SER A 34 -11.49 17.23 3.91
N ASN A 35 -10.73 16.16 3.64
CA ASN A 35 -10.36 15.13 4.62
C ASN A 35 -8.85 14.90 4.72
N PHE A 36 -8.03 15.92 4.45
CA PHE A 36 -6.58 15.79 4.25
C PHE A 36 -5.88 14.95 5.34
N TYR A 37 -6.16 15.22 6.61
CA TYR A 37 -5.52 14.55 7.75
C TYR A 37 -5.99 13.12 8.00
N ASN A 38 -7.18 12.77 7.52
CA ASN A 38 -7.76 11.43 7.66
C ASN A 38 -7.61 10.59 6.37
N CYS A 39 -7.02 11.19 5.33
CA CYS A 39 -6.94 10.57 4.02
C CYS A 39 -5.83 9.50 4.02
N ALA A 40 -6.20 8.25 3.76
CA ALA A 40 -5.22 7.19 3.64
C ALA A 40 -4.30 7.42 2.42
N ASN A 41 -3.01 7.09 2.56
CA ASN A 41 -1.97 7.32 1.55
C ASN A 41 -2.34 6.86 0.12
N HIS A 42 -3.14 5.80 0.00
CA HIS A 42 -3.54 5.27 -1.30
C HIS A 42 -4.49 6.18 -2.10
N HIS A 43 -5.20 7.11 -1.46
CA HIS A 43 -6.02 8.12 -2.14
C HIS A 43 -5.17 9.11 -2.93
N PHE A 44 -4.01 9.53 -2.37
CA PHE A 44 -3.06 10.38 -3.07
C PHE A 44 -2.57 9.71 -4.36
N VAL A 45 -2.19 8.43 -4.26
CA VAL A 45 -1.72 7.66 -5.40
C VAL A 45 -2.81 7.48 -6.45
N LEU A 46 -4.05 7.23 -6.01
CA LEU A 46 -5.20 7.14 -6.91
C LEU A 46 -5.46 8.47 -7.63
N LEU A 47 -5.40 9.60 -6.93
CA LEU A 47 -5.53 10.94 -7.51
C LEU A 47 -4.50 11.17 -8.62
N TYR A 48 -3.22 10.87 -8.35
CA TYR A 48 -2.16 11.00 -9.35
C TYR A 48 -2.32 10.04 -10.54
N LEU A 49 -2.80 8.82 -10.30
CA LEU A 49 -3.10 7.86 -11.36
C LEU A 49 -4.25 8.35 -12.26
N CYS A 50 -5.32 8.90 -11.68
CA CYS A 50 -6.43 9.49 -12.43
C CYS A 50 -5.98 10.70 -13.26
N LEU A 51 -5.12 11.55 -12.69
CA LEU A 51 -4.54 12.68 -13.41
C LEU A 51 -3.63 12.22 -14.55
N ALA A 52 -2.75 11.25 -14.31
CA ALA A 52 -1.88 10.66 -15.34
C ALA A 52 -2.69 10.04 -16.48
N THR A 53 -3.79 9.35 -16.15
CA THR A 53 -4.71 8.76 -17.13
C THR A 53 -5.43 9.84 -17.94
N THR A 54 -5.86 10.93 -17.28
CA THR A 54 -6.44 12.10 -17.95
C THR A 54 -5.49 12.68 -18.99
N ILE A 55 -4.24 12.90 -18.60
CA ILE A 55 -3.19 13.44 -19.47
C ILE A 55 -2.92 12.46 -20.62
N ALA A 56 -2.71 11.17 -20.34
CA ALA A 56 -2.43 10.17 -21.36
C ALA A 56 -3.56 10.09 -22.41
N LEU A 57 -4.83 10.10 -22.00
CA LEU A 57 -5.97 10.06 -22.92
C LEU A 57 -6.12 11.33 -23.75
N ALA A 58 -5.65 12.49 -23.23
CA ALA A 58 -5.66 13.74 -24.00
C ALA A 58 -4.67 13.66 -25.18
N TYR A 59 -3.60 12.90 -25.05
CA TYR A 59 -2.56 12.68 -26.06
C TYR A 59 -2.65 11.27 -26.67
N LYS A 60 -3.76 11.00 -27.38
CA LYS A 60 -4.14 9.67 -27.89
C LYS A 60 -3.03 8.87 -28.59
N LEU A 61 -2.15 9.51 -29.36
CA LEU A 61 -1.09 8.84 -30.13
C LEU A 61 0.04 8.27 -29.26
N ASP A 62 0.21 8.80 -28.05
CA ASP A 62 1.30 8.44 -27.12
C ASP A 62 0.76 7.90 -25.78
N PHE A 63 -0.50 7.44 -25.75
CA PHE A 63 -1.19 7.03 -24.51
C PHE A 63 -0.34 6.08 -23.66
N ASP A 64 0.12 4.96 -24.22
CA ASP A 64 0.87 3.95 -23.49
C ASP A 64 2.21 4.50 -22.99
N LYS A 65 2.89 5.30 -23.81
CA LYS A 65 4.19 5.90 -23.47
C LYS A 65 4.05 6.90 -22.33
N ILE A 66 3.03 7.77 -22.38
CA ILE A 66 2.77 8.78 -21.35
C ILE A 66 2.34 8.11 -20.06
N LEU A 67 1.42 7.15 -20.13
CA LEU A 67 0.94 6.44 -18.95
C LEU A 67 2.07 5.63 -18.29
N ASN A 68 2.89 4.94 -19.08
CA ASN A 68 4.07 4.22 -18.62
C ASN A 68 5.05 5.13 -17.88
N TYR A 69 5.38 6.26 -18.49
CA TYR A 69 6.30 7.24 -17.91
C TYR A 69 5.79 7.80 -16.59
N ASN A 70 4.51 8.19 -16.53
CA ASN A 70 3.90 8.70 -15.31
C ASN A 70 3.78 7.62 -14.23
N ALA A 71 3.33 6.42 -14.57
CA ALA A 71 3.17 5.32 -13.62
C ALA A 71 4.51 4.96 -12.95
N ARG A 72 5.59 4.92 -13.74
CA ARG A 72 6.95 4.72 -13.23
C ARG A 72 7.34 5.80 -12.21
N TRP A 73 7.14 7.07 -12.54
CA TRP A 73 7.50 8.17 -11.63
C TRP A 73 6.65 8.17 -10.37
N ILE A 74 5.34 7.93 -10.50
CA ILE A 74 4.43 7.79 -9.36
C ILE A 74 4.95 6.67 -8.44
N LEU A 75 5.30 5.50 -8.96
CA LEU A 75 5.90 4.41 -8.15
C LEU A 75 7.17 4.87 -7.44
N GLY A 76 8.15 5.38 -8.19
CA GLY A 76 9.43 5.82 -7.62
C GLY A 76 9.26 6.86 -6.50
N VAL A 77 8.41 7.86 -6.72
CA VAL A 77 8.14 8.93 -5.75
C VAL A 77 7.38 8.41 -4.53
N VAL A 78 6.37 7.55 -4.71
CA VAL A 78 5.60 6.97 -3.59
C VAL A 78 6.51 6.15 -2.68
N PHE A 79 7.38 5.32 -3.24
CA PHE A 79 8.33 4.54 -2.44
C PHE A 79 9.39 5.41 -1.78
N LEU A 80 9.88 6.44 -2.47
CA LEU A 80 10.83 7.40 -1.88
C LEU A 80 10.21 8.12 -0.67
N PHE A 81 9.00 8.64 -0.81
CA PHE A 81 8.32 9.31 0.29
C PHE A 81 7.96 8.34 1.43
N ALA A 82 7.57 7.10 1.11
CA ALA A 82 7.32 6.08 2.13
C ALA A 82 8.58 5.79 2.96
N ALA A 83 9.74 5.66 2.32
CA ALA A 83 11.01 5.45 3.00
C ALA A 83 11.44 6.67 3.82
N LEU A 84 11.36 7.88 3.23
CA LEU A 84 11.70 9.12 3.92
C LEU A 84 10.82 9.33 5.16
N HIS A 85 9.52 9.09 5.06
CA HIS A 85 8.62 9.21 6.20
C HIS A 85 9.00 8.24 7.34
N LYS A 86 9.38 6.99 7.02
CA LYS A 86 9.87 6.02 8.00
C LYS A 86 11.18 6.44 8.65
N ILE A 87 12.11 6.99 7.87
CA ILE A 87 13.40 7.49 8.39
C ILE A 87 13.19 8.72 9.28
N LEU A 88 12.19 9.56 8.99
CA LEU A 88 11.91 10.74 9.80
C LEU A 88 11.08 10.42 11.06
N SER A 89 10.52 9.21 11.16
CA SER A 89 9.76 8.77 12.33
C SER A 89 10.67 8.03 13.32
N ALA A 90 10.92 8.65 14.48
CA ALA A 90 11.72 8.05 15.54
C ALA A 90 11.17 6.69 16.01
N GLU A 91 9.84 6.60 16.15
CA GLU A 91 9.12 5.37 16.55
C GLU A 91 9.16 4.28 15.47
N PHE A 92 9.36 4.66 14.21
CA PHE A 92 9.57 3.67 13.16
C PHE A 92 11.01 3.15 13.24
N ILE A 93 12.01 4.05 13.30
CA ILE A 93 13.44 3.70 13.32
C ILE A 93 13.81 2.78 14.50
N ASP A 94 13.31 3.06 15.70
CA ASP A 94 13.60 2.25 16.88
C ASP A 94 12.85 0.91 16.91
N GLY A 95 11.90 0.73 15.98
CA GLY A 95 11.04 -0.44 15.83
C GLY A 95 9.79 -0.43 16.71
N SER A 96 9.59 0.58 17.55
CA SER A 96 8.47 0.66 18.49
C SER A 96 7.12 0.61 17.78
N TYR A 97 6.96 1.34 16.68
CA TYR A 97 5.73 1.34 15.88
C TYR A 97 5.39 -0.04 15.31
N LEU A 98 6.37 -0.73 14.69
CA LEU A 98 6.16 -2.06 14.12
C LEU A 98 5.94 -3.11 15.22
N GLY A 99 6.68 -3.00 16.33
CA GLY A 99 6.51 -3.89 17.48
C GLY A 99 5.11 -3.76 18.07
N PHE A 100 4.69 -2.54 18.38
CA PHE A 100 3.35 -2.21 18.88
C PHE A 100 2.24 -2.69 17.93
N THR A 101 2.37 -2.38 16.64
CA THR A 101 1.39 -2.81 15.63
C THR A 101 1.30 -4.33 15.54
N THR A 102 2.42 -5.04 15.66
CA THR A 102 2.44 -6.51 15.59
C THR A 102 1.81 -7.15 16.83
N VAL A 103 2.14 -6.68 18.04
CA VAL A 103 1.58 -7.27 19.28
C VAL A 103 0.07 -7.05 19.42
N LEU A 104 -0.48 -6.06 18.71
CA LEU A 104 -1.93 -5.79 18.62
C LEU A 104 -2.60 -6.40 17.37
N GLY A 105 -1.90 -7.25 16.60
CA GLY A 105 -2.48 -7.95 15.45
C GLY A 105 -2.66 -7.08 14.19
N GLY A 106 -2.13 -5.86 14.17
CA GLY A 106 -2.10 -5.02 12.97
C GLY A 106 -1.10 -5.50 11.91
N PHE A 107 -0.21 -6.42 12.28
CA PHE A 107 0.81 -7.02 11.42
C PHE A 107 0.61 -8.53 11.31
N ALA A 108 1.08 -9.12 10.21
CA ALA A 108 1.00 -10.55 9.90
C ALA A 108 -0.43 -11.13 10.01
N LYS A 109 -1.45 -10.38 9.57
CA LYS A 109 -2.87 -10.79 9.65
C LYS A 109 -3.17 -12.22 9.15
N PRO A 110 -2.53 -12.75 8.09
CA PRO A 110 -2.75 -14.15 7.69
C PRO A 110 -2.45 -15.18 8.78
N LEU A 111 -1.72 -14.83 9.85
CA LEU A 111 -1.45 -15.71 11.01
C LEU A 111 -2.64 -15.83 11.98
N HIS A 112 -3.69 -15.01 11.86
CA HIS A 112 -4.94 -15.18 12.61
C HIS A 112 -5.68 -16.50 12.32
N ILE A 113 -5.17 -17.32 11.38
CA ILE A 113 -5.63 -18.70 11.20
C ILE A 113 -5.20 -19.64 12.35
N PHE A 114 -4.28 -19.20 13.21
CA PHE A 114 -3.79 -19.96 14.35
C PHE A 114 -4.39 -19.42 15.65
N ASP A 115 -5.16 -20.23 16.37
CA ASP A 115 -5.82 -19.83 17.62
C ASP A 115 -4.84 -19.28 18.67
N SER A 116 -3.61 -19.79 18.70
CA SER A 116 -2.56 -19.30 19.61
C SER A 116 -2.15 -17.86 19.33
N TYR A 117 -2.20 -17.42 18.08
CA TYR A 117 -1.92 -16.03 17.70
C TYR A 117 -3.07 -15.10 18.12
N ASP A 118 -4.31 -15.54 17.93
CA ASP A 118 -5.50 -14.77 18.34
C ASP A 118 -5.56 -14.58 19.85
N LEU A 119 -5.29 -15.64 20.62
CA LEU A 119 -5.23 -15.56 22.07
C LEU A 119 -4.18 -14.54 22.53
N PHE A 120 -2.97 -14.62 21.96
CA PHE A 120 -1.88 -13.68 22.22
C PHE A 120 -2.27 -12.22 21.91
N VAL A 121 -2.88 -11.95 20.75
CA VAL A 121 -3.33 -10.60 20.36
C VAL A 121 -4.43 -10.09 21.29
N ASN A 122 -5.38 -10.95 21.66
CA ASN A 122 -6.49 -10.58 22.55
C ASN A 122 -6.01 -10.24 23.97
N GLU A 123 -5.02 -10.96 24.50
CA GLU A 123 -4.39 -10.64 25.79
C GLU A 123 -3.74 -9.25 25.77
N ASN A 124 -2.96 -8.95 24.72
CA ASN A 124 -2.34 -7.64 24.56
C ASN A 124 -3.37 -6.52 24.33
N ALA A 125 -4.44 -6.80 23.58
CA ALA A 125 -5.54 -5.85 23.40
C ALA A 125 -6.25 -5.52 24.73
N ALA A 126 -6.43 -6.51 25.62
CA ALA A 126 -6.98 -6.28 26.96
C ALA A 126 -6.07 -5.39 27.81
N VAL A 127 -4.76 -5.59 27.75
CA VAL A 127 -3.77 -4.70 28.40
C VAL A 127 -3.86 -3.29 27.85
N TYR A 128 -3.92 -3.14 26.53
CA TYR A 128 -4.03 -1.83 25.87
C TYR A 128 -5.32 -1.10 26.24
N ASN A 129 -6.48 -1.78 26.22
CA ASN A 129 -7.76 -1.19 26.59
C ASN A 129 -7.75 -0.72 28.04
N LYS A 130 -7.16 -1.49 28.96
CA LYS A 130 -7.03 -1.08 30.37
C LYS A 130 -6.20 0.19 30.55
N ILE A 131 -5.12 0.36 29.76
CA ILE A 131 -4.32 1.60 29.77
C ILE A 131 -5.15 2.77 29.25
N ASN A 132 -5.84 2.60 28.12
CA ASN A 132 -6.63 3.66 27.49
C ASN A 132 -7.85 4.09 28.31
N GLU A 133 -8.45 3.17 29.06
CA GLU A 133 -9.56 3.46 29.98
C GLU A 133 -9.11 4.13 31.27
N SER A 134 -7.81 4.06 31.58
CA SER A 134 -7.30 4.62 32.82
C SER A 134 -7.13 6.14 32.78
N VAL A 135 -7.27 6.78 33.94
CA VAL A 135 -7.13 8.24 34.05
C VAL A 135 -5.66 8.60 33.73
N PRO A 136 -5.38 9.58 32.83
CA PRO A 136 -4.01 9.92 32.42
C PRO A 136 -3.02 10.27 33.53
N ARG A 137 -3.51 10.52 34.76
CA ARG A 137 -2.69 10.82 35.94
C ARG A 137 -2.18 9.60 36.69
N GLU A 138 -2.63 8.38 36.37
CA GLU A 138 -2.28 7.17 37.12
C GLU A 138 -0.95 6.52 36.70
N ASN A 139 -0.29 7.04 35.66
CA ASN A 139 0.98 6.48 35.13
C ASN A 139 0.91 4.95 34.92
N ASN A 140 -0.25 4.46 34.49
CA ASN A 140 -0.45 3.04 34.26
C ASN A 140 0.41 2.60 33.07
N GLN A 141 1.37 1.73 33.35
CA GLN A 141 2.19 1.06 32.34
C GLN A 141 1.69 -0.36 32.18
N GLY A 142 1.52 -0.81 30.94
CA GLY A 142 1.31 -2.22 30.64
C GLY A 142 2.53 -2.81 29.94
N ILE A 143 2.81 -4.06 30.25
CA ILE A 143 3.82 -4.85 29.58
C ILE A 143 3.08 -5.73 28.59
N PHE A 144 3.38 -5.56 27.30
CA PHE A 144 2.85 -6.44 26.26
C PHE A 144 3.65 -7.74 26.24
N ASN A 145 2.93 -8.84 26.05
CA ASN A 145 3.53 -10.12 25.74
C ASN A 145 4.20 -10.02 24.35
N THR A 146 5.36 -10.66 24.20
CA THR A 146 6.01 -10.85 22.90
C THR A 146 5.84 -12.27 22.41
N PRO A 147 5.70 -12.51 21.09
CA PRO A 147 5.45 -13.85 20.56
C PRO A 147 6.65 -14.80 20.71
N PHE A 148 7.87 -14.28 20.89
CA PHE A 148 9.10 -15.04 21.10
C PHE A 148 10.22 -14.16 21.69
N ASP A 149 11.24 -14.76 22.32
CA ASP A 149 12.28 -14.04 23.08
C ASP A 149 13.08 -13.00 22.27
N GLN A 150 13.31 -13.26 20.97
CA GLN A 150 14.07 -12.39 20.08
C GLN A 150 13.21 -11.37 19.33
N PHE A 151 11.96 -11.18 19.74
CA PHE A 151 10.99 -10.37 19.01
C PHE A 151 11.46 -8.93 18.77
N ILE A 152 12.02 -8.26 19.78
CA ILE A 152 12.49 -6.88 19.64
C ILE A 152 13.65 -6.77 18.64
N ASN A 153 14.59 -7.71 18.67
CA ASN A 153 15.71 -7.74 17.72
C ASN A 153 15.23 -8.04 16.29
N PHE A 154 14.24 -8.94 16.15
CA PHE A 154 13.59 -9.21 14.89
C PHE A 154 12.90 -7.96 14.34
N ILE A 155 12.09 -7.26 15.14
CA ILE A 155 11.37 -6.04 14.72
C ILE A 155 12.34 -4.93 14.30
N LYS A 156 13.43 -4.72 15.04
CA LYS A 156 14.47 -3.74 14.65
C LYS A 156 15.12 -4.09 13.32
N SER A 157 15.45 -5.36 13.11
CA SER A 157 16.02 -5.82 11.83
C SER A 157 15.02 -5.64 10.69
N PHE A 158 13.77 -6.04 10.93
CA PHE A 158 12.69 -5.97 9.97
C PHE A 158 12.33 -4.53 9.59
N THR A 159 12.43 -3.59 10.52
CA THR A 159 12.30 -2.15 10.29
C THR A 159 13.28 -1.68 9.20
N TRP A 160 14.56 -1.95 9.37
CA TRP A 160 15.59 -1.54 8.42
C TRP A 160 15.49 -2.26 7.09
N VAL A 161 15.14 -3.55 7.08
CA VAL A 161 14.87 -4.29 5.85
C VAL A 161 13.70 -3.66 5.07
N THR A 162 12.65 -3.24 5.76
CA THR A 162 11.49 -2.56 5.14
C THR A 162 11.91 -1.24 4.50
N ILE A 163 12.64 -0.39 5.23
CA ILE A 163 13.14 0.89 4.69
C ILE A 163 14.06 0.64 3.49
N ALA A 164 15.00 -0.30 3.60
CA ALA A 164 15.92 -0.64 2.52
C ALA A 164 15.18 -1.15 1.28
N ALA A 165 14.17 -2.00 1.45
CA ALA A 165 13.35 -2.49 0.35
C ALA A 165 12.62 -1.34 -0.36
N GLU A 166 12.05 -0.38 0.38
CA GLU A 166 11.37 0.77 -0.21
C GLU A 166 12.32 1.70 -0.96
N VAL A 167 13.49 2.03 -0.37
CA VAL A 167 14.53 2.83 -1.05
C VAL A 167 15.00 2.12 -2.32
N PHE A 168 15.19 0.81 -2.26
CA PHE A 168 15.64 0.02 -3.39
C PHE A 168 14.60 0.00 -4.53
N VAL A 169 13.32 -0.23 -4.22
CA VAL A 169 12.24 -0.14 -5.22
C VAL A 169 12.14 1.29 -5.78
N ALA A 170 12.23 2.32 -4.93
CA ALA A 170 12.23 3.71 -5.38
C ALA A 170 13.34 3.97 -6.41
N ALA A 171 14.56 3.54 -6.14
CA ALA A 171 15.69 3.67 -7.06
C ALA A 171 15.43 2.91 -8.37
N LEU A 172 15.00 1.65 -8.29
CA LEU A 172 14.73 0.80 -9.46
C LEU A 172 13.68 1.37 -10.42
N PHE A 173 12.73 2.17 -9.92
CA PHE A 173 11.71 2.85 -10.73
C PHE A 173 12.06 4.31 -11.07
N ALA A 174 12.88 5.00 -10.28
CA ALA A 174 13.42 6.31 -10.67
C ALA A 174 14.30 6.20 -11.93
N PHE A 175 15.04 5.09 -12.06
CA PHE A 175 15.80 4.76 -13.26
C PHE A 175 14.94 4.03 -14.31
N LYS A 176 15.57 3.55 -15.39
CA LYS A 176 14.88 2.78 -16.43
C LYS A 176 14.42 1.43 -15.85
N PRO A 177 13.11 1.14 -15.78
CA PRO A 177 12.62 -0.11 -15.20
C PRO A 177 13.16 -1.30 -15.99
N SER A 178 13.58 -2.31 -15.25
CA SER A 178 14.12 -3.56 -15.76
C SER A 178 13.31 -4.75 -15.25
N ARG A 179 13.65 -5.96 -15.68
CA ARG A 179 13.06 -7.18 -15.12
C ARG A 179 13.25 -7.26 -13.60
N VAL A 180 14.40 -6.78 -13.10
CA VAL A 180 14.71 -6.72 -11.67
C VAL A 180 13.74 -5.78 -10.95
N SER A 181 13.46 -4.60 -11.51
CA SER A 181 12.48 -3.64 -10.96
C SER A 181 11.12 -4.29 -10.73
N HIS A 182 10.59 -5.00 -11.74
CA HIS A 182 9.28 -5.65 -11.62
C HIS A 182 9.28 -6.86 -10.69
N MET A 183 10.34 -7.66 -10.69
CA MET A 183 10.49 -8.79 -9.76
C MET A 183 10.48 -8.33 -8.30
N PHE A 184 11.27 -7.31 -7.97
CA PHE A 184 11.31 -6.74 -6.62
C PHE A 184 9.99 -6.06 -6.25
N MET A 185 9.31 -5.41 -7.19
CA MET A 185 7.98 -4.85 -6.95
C MET A 185 6.94 -5.93 -6.63
N LEU A 186 6.93 -7.05 -7.36
CA LEU A 186 6.02 -8.16 -7.08
C LEU A 186 6.35 -8.84 -5.74
N LEU A 187 7.63 -8.99 -5.40
CA LEU A 187 8.06 -9.47 -4.09
C LEU A 187 7.63 -8.51 -2.98
N PHE A 188 7.79 -7.20 -3.18
CA PHE A 188 7.30 -6.18 -2.26
C PHE A 188 5.79 -6.27 -2.08
N LEU A 189 5.01 -6.42 -3.16
CA LEU A 189 3.56 -6.58 -3.09
C LEU A 189 3.15 -7.84 -2.31
N ALA A 190 3.83 -8.97 -2.54
CA ALA A 190 3.58 -10.19 -1.80
C ALA A 190 3.86 -9.99 -0.31
N THR A 191 5.05 -9.48 0.03
CA THR A 191 5.41 -9.19 1.43
C THR A 191 4.45 -8.19 2.07
N LEU A 192 4.04 -7.13 1.36
CA LEU A 192 3.04 -6.17 1.83
C LEU A 192 1.74 -6.88 2.19
N VAL A 193 1.14 -7.65 1.28
CA VAL A 193 -0.14 -8.36 1.56
C VAL A 193 -0.03 -9.31 2.75
N PHE A 194 1.09 -10.02 2.88
CA PHE A 194 1.34 -10.94 4.00
C PHE A 194 1.56 -10.23 5.33
N THR A 195 2.20 -9.06 5.29
CA THR A 195 2.64 -8.36 6.50
C THR A 195 1.61 -7.34 6.98
N ARG A 196 1.07 -6.54 6.07
CA ARG A 196 0.14 -5.46 6.34
C ARG A 196 -0.93 -5.53 5.25
N SER A 197 -2.11 -6.03 5.58
CA SER A 197 -3.20 -6.29 4.61
C SER A 197 -3.86 -5.01 4.05
N GLU A 198 -3.04 -4.08 3.54
CA GLU A 198 -3.38 -2.84 2.85
C GLU A 198 -3.76 -3.15 1.39
N THR A 199 -4.73 -4.04 1.22
CA THR A 199 -5.12 -4.62 -0.07
C THR A 199 -5.55 -3.55 -1.09
N GLY A 200 -6.20 -2.48 -0.62
CA GLY A 200 -6.54 -1.31 -1.45
C GLY A 200 -5.31 -0.62 -2.03
N PHE A 201 -4.29 -0.36 -1.20
CA PHE A 201 -3.03 0.23 -1.67
C PHE A 201 -2.26 -0.71 -2.61
N ALA A 202 -2.15 -1.99 -2.24
CA ALA A 202 -1.51 -3.01 -3.06
C ALA A 202 -2.15 -3.13 -4.46
N SER A 203 -3.48 -3.01 -4.55
CA SER A 203 -4.19 -3.03 -5.83
C SER A 203 -3.81 -1.85 -6.75
N ILE A 204 -3.69 -0.62 -6.20
CA ILE A 204 -3.26 0.56 -6.97
C ILE A 204 -1.81 0.40 -7.44
N LEU A 205 -0.95 -0.10 -6.57
CA LEU A 205 0.44 -0.41 -6.91
C LEU A 205 0.54 -1.47 -8.02
N CYS A 206 -0.35 -2.46 -8.06
CA CYS A 206 -0.43 -3.42 -9.16
C CYS A 206 -0.83 -2.74 -10.48
N LEU A 207 -1.80 -1.81 -10.46
CA LEU A 207 -2.20 -1.06 -11.65
C LEU A 207 -1.05 -0.20 -12.19
N LEU A 208 -0.34 0.49 -11.30
CA LEU A 208 0.85 1.26 -11.66
C LEU A 208 1.98 0.37 -12.19
N GLY A 209 2.21 -0.78 -11.54
CA GLY A 209 3.18 -1.79 -11.98
C GLY A 209 2.88 -2.26 -13.40
N MET A 210 1.62 -2.62 -13.66
CA MET A 210 1.14 -3.02 -14.97
C MET A 210 1.30 -1.91 -16.02
N ALA A 211 0.93 -0.67 -15.69
CA ALA A 211 1.07 0.49 -16.56
C ALA A 211 2.55 0.81 -16.86
N SER A 212 3.44 0.57 -15.91
CA SER A 212 4.90 0.76 -16.06
C SER A 212 5.59 -0.34 -16.88
N CYS A 213 4.90 -1.43 -17.24
CA CYS A 213 5.43 -2.45 -18.16
C CYS A 213 5.41 -1.95 -19.61
N ASN A 214 6.57 -1.93 -20.26
CA ASN A 214 6.66 -1.79 -21.73
C ASN A 214 6.48 -3.15 -22.42
N ASP A 215 6.53 -3.17 -23.75
CA ASP A 215 6.34 -4.38 -24.58
C ASP A 215 7.34 -5.51 -24.24
N LYS A 216 8.52 -5.18 -23.69
CA LYS A 216 9.53 -6.18 -23.30
C LYS A 216 9.16 -6.96 -22.04
N PHE A 217 8.18 -6.47 -21.28
CA PHE A 217 7.80 -7.00 -19.96
C PHE A 217 6.32 -7.42 -19.91
N GLU A 218 5.76 -7.83 -21.04
CA GLU A 218 4.34 -8.20 -21.14
C GLU A 218 3.93 -9.31 -20.17
N ASN A 219 4.78 -10.32 -19.95
CA ASN A 219 4.52 -11.38 -18.96
C ASN A 219 4.29 -10.83 -17.54
N TYR A 220 4.96 -9.72 -17.16
CA TYR A 220 4.75 -9.09 -15.86
C TYR A 220 3.38 -8.42 -15.74
N LYS A 221 2.77 -7.98 -16.86
CA LYS A 221 1.39 -7.45 -16.85
C LYS A 221 0.41 -8.50 -16.34
N LEU A 222 0.58 -9.76 -16.75
CA LEU A 222 -0.26 -10.87 -16.27
C LEU A 222 -0.08 -11.09 -14.76
N PHE A 223 1.16 -11.09 -14.26
CA PHE A 223 1.42 -11.23 -12.82
C PHE A 223 0.81 -10.08 -12.01
N TYR A 224 0.92 -8.83 -12.48
CA TYR A 224 0.27 -7.69 -11.83
C TYR A 224 -1.25 -7.78 -11.90
N LEU A 225 -1.82 -8.27 -13.00
CA LEU A 225 -3.27 -8.46 -13.13
C LEU A 225 -3.78 -9.52 -12.13
N ILE A 226 -3.08 -10.64 -12.02
CA ILE A 226 -3.40 -11.69 -11.05
C ILE A 226 -3.31 -11.13 -9.62
N ALA A 227 -2.21 -10.45 -9.29
CA ALA A 227 -2.03 -9.83 -7.98
C ALA A 227 -3.10 -8.76 -7.69
N PHE A 228 -3.48 -7.96 -8.69
CA PHE A 228 -4.55 -6.98 -8.60
C PHE A 228 -5.88 -7.64 -8.27
N VAL A 229 -6.27 -8.71 -8.98
CA VAL A 229 -7.52 -9.43 -8.74
C VAL A 229 -7.53 -10.06 -7.34
N ILE A 230 -6.40 -10.62 -6.90
CA ILE A 230 -6.26 -11.17 -5.54
C ILE A 230 -6.45 -10.06 -4.50
N CYS A 231 -5.73 -8.94 -4.62
CA CYS A 231 -5.83 -7.81 -3.68
C CYS A 231 -7.22 -7.20 -3.67
N LEU A 232 -7.81 -7.01 -4.85
CA LEU A 232 -9.16 -6.45 -4.98
C LEU A 232 -10.19 -7.38 -4.36
N THR A 233 -10.14 -8.68 -4.63
CA THR A 233 -11.03 -9.66 -3.99
C THR A 233 -10.84 -9.65 -2.47
N ALA A 234 -9.59 -9.67 -1.99
CA ALA A 234 -9.28 -9.61 -0.57
C ALA A 234 -9.85 -8.36 0.10
N SER A 235 -9.85 -7.22 -0.58
CA SER A 235 -10.43 -5.95 -0.07
C SER A 235 -11.93 -6.02 0.22
N PHE A 236 -12.66 -6.95 -0.40
CA PHE A 236 -14.09 -7.17 -0.17
C PHE A 236 -14.39 -8.26 0.87
N THR A 237 -13.37 -8.98 1.33
CA THR A 237 -13.52 -10.02 2.35
C THR A 237 -13.12 -9.47 3.72
N LYS A 238 -13.40 -10.22 4.80
CA LYS A 238 -12.92 -9.87 6.16
C LYS A 238 -11.39 -9.68 6.24
N PHE A 239 -10.62 -10.20 5.28
CA PHE A 239 -9.17 -9.96 5.19
C PHE A 239 -8.80 -8.52 4.80
N GLY A 240 -9.73 -7.78 4.19
CA GLY A 240 -9.52 -6.44 3.65
C GLY A 240 -10.02 -5.28 4.52
N TYR A 241 -10.91 -5.56 5.48
CA TYR A 241 -11.36 -4.55 6.43
C TYR A 241 -10.23 -4.29 7.45
N ILE A 242 -9.76 -3.05 7.45
CA ILE A 242 -8.95 -2.45 8.52
C ILE A 242 -9.92 -1.87 9.53
#